data_AF-A0A7C3X7I8-F1
#
_entry.id   AF-A0A7C3X7I8-F1
#
_cell.length_a   1.000
_cell.length_b   1.000
_cell.length_c   1.000
_cell.angle_alpha   90.00
_cell.angle_beta   90.00
_cell.angle_gamma   90.00
#
_symmetry.space_group_name_H-M   'P 1'
#
loop_
_entity.id
_entity.type
_entity.pdbx_description
1 polymer ?
#
loop_
_entity_poly.entity_id
_entity_poly.type
_entity_poly.pdbx_seq_one_letter_code
_entity_poly.pdbx_strand_id
1 'polypeptide(L)'
;MAGYQTGTGNELQSDGVWDFRYDPEGNLIEKDGISNGLIWKYAWDNANHLLTATEYNTSTGAIEEQETNFWDVFGNLIEQDQLNASRGTTTVLKFAKQSVE
;
A
#
# COMPACT_ATOMS: atom_id res chain seq x y z
N MET A 1 18.05 9.16 19.10
CA MET A 1 18.09 9.11 17.62
C MET A 1 17.47 7.77 17.28
N ALA A 2 16.21 7.73 16.85
CA ALA A 2 15.65 6.49 16.35
C ALA A 2 16.39 6.22 15.02
N GLY A 3 17.25 5.21 15.02
CA GLY A 3 18.12 4.90 13.90
C GLY A 3 17.35 4.05 12.89
N TYR A 4 17.57 4.32 11.61
CA TYR A 4 17.06 3.46 10.55
C TYR A 4 17.80 2.11 10.63
N GLN A 5 17.06 1.01 10.55
CA GLN A 5 17.59 -0.35 10.54
C GLN A 5 17.32 -0.98 9.18
N THR A 6 18.35 -1.59 8.59
CA THR A 6 18.24 -2.32 7.33
C THR A 6 18.50 -3.81 7.56
N GLY A 7 17.83 -4.64 6.77
CA GLY A 7 17.96 -6.10 6.79
C GLY A 7 18.82 -6.64 5.66
N THR A 8 18.75 -7.96 5.46
CA THR A 8 19.30 -8.65 4.30
C THR A 8 18.74 -8.02 3.01
N GLY A 9 19.57 -7.80 1.99
CA GLY A 9 19.11 -7.23 0.71
C GLY A 9 19.00 -5.69 0.68
N ASN A 10 19.47 -4.98 1.71
CA ASN A 10 19.34 -3.51 1.85
C ASN A 10 17.89 -3.03 2.01
N GLU A 11 16.99 -3.90 2.44
CA GLU A 11 15.61 -3.55 2.76
C GLU A 11 15.54 -2.78 4.07
N LEU A 12 14.79 -1.68 4.10
CA LEU A 12 14.62 -0.87 5.31
C LEU A 12 13.64 -1.57 6.25
N GLN A 13 14.11 -2.15 7.35
CA GLN A 13 13.25 -2.85 8.31
C GLN A 13 12.57 -1.90 9.30
N SER A 14 13.21 -0.78 9.62
CA SER A 14 12.64 0.23 10.52
C SER A 14 13.22 1.60 10.20
N ASP A 15 12.40 2.65 10.23
CA ASP A 15 12.87 4.04 10.21
C ASP A 15 12.80 4.73 11.59
N GLY A 16 12.39 3.99 12.62
CA GLY A 16 12.13 4.53 13.94
C GLY A 16 10.73 5.13 14.13
N VAL A 17 9.90 5.15 13.08
CA VAL A 17 8.48 5.50 13.11
C VAL A 17 7.60 4.34 12.65
N TRP A 18 8.06 3.62 11.63
CA TRP A 18 7.45 2.47 11.01
C TRP A 18 8.43 1.31 10.98
N ASP A 19 7.91 0.11 11.24
CA ASP A 19 8.56 -1.15 10.90
C ASP A 19 8.00 -1.65 9.58
N PHE A 20 8.83 -2.24 8.72
CA PHE A 20 8.47 -2.64 7.37
C PHE A 20 8.74 -4.13 7.14
N ARG A 21 7.90 -4.78 6.34
CA ARG A 21 8.04 -6.18 5.91
C ARG A 21 7.92 -6.29 4.41
N TYR A 22 8.79 -7.09 3.82
CA TYR A 22 8.87 -7.30 2.38
C TYR A 22 8.61 -8.77 2.02
N ASP A 23 8.10 -9.01 0.83
CA ASP A 23 8.07 -10.35 0.24
C ASP A 23 9.47 -10.77 -0.26
N PRO A 24 9.68 -12.03 -0.68
CA PRO A 24 10.97 -12.47 -1.22
C PRO A 24 11.43 -11.77 -2.50
N GLU A 25 10.52 -11.07 -3.20
CA GLU A 25 10.79 -10.31 -4.41
C GLU A 25 11.21 -8.85 -4.09
N GLY A 26 11.13 -8.45 -2.82
CA GLY A 26 11.49 -7.13 -2.31
C GLY A 26 10.34 -6.12 -2.32
N ASN A 27 9.10 -6.56 -2.55
CA ASN A 27 7.93 -5.67 -2.48
C ASN A 27 7.49 -5.49 -1.03
N LEU A 28 7.16 -4.26 -0.65
CA LEU A 28 6.63 -3.96 0.67
C LEU A 28 5.24 -4.57 0.84
N ILE A 29 5.06 -5.51 1.76
CA ILE A 29 3.76 -6.17 2.02
C ILE A 29 3.08 -5.66 3.29
N GLU A 30 3.83 -5.09 4.23
CA GLU A 30 3.27 -4.57 5.47
C GLU A 30 4.16 -3.45 6.04
N LYS A 31 3.54 -2.43 6.64
CA LYS A 31 4.22 -1.53 7.56
C LYS A 31 3.41 -1.32 8.83
N ASP A 32 4.06 -1.41 9.98
CA ASP A 32 3.47 -1.21 11.30
C ASP A 32 3.97 0.10 11.88
N GLY A 33 3.06 0.96 12.31
CA GLY A 33 3.47 2.19 12.97
C GLY A 33 3.76 1.94 14.45
N ILE A 34 4.98 2.28 14.85
CA ILE A 34 5.54 1.93 16.16
C ILE A 34 4.75 2.58 17.31
N SER A 35 4.22 3.79 17.09
CA SER A 35 3.52 4.56 18.13
C SER A 35 2.15 5.10 17.74
N ASN A 36 1.73 4.98 16.47
CA ASN A 36 0.49 5.57 15.99
C ASN A 36 -0.70 4.59 16.01
N GLY A 37 -0.45 3.29 16.26
CA GLY A 37 -1.51 2.28 16.29
C GLY A 37 -2.13 2.00 14.93
N LEU A 38 -1.35 2.18 13.86
CA LEU A 38 -1.78 1.94 12.48
C LEU A 38 -0.96 0.81 11.86
N ILE A 39 -1.58 -0.01 11.04
CA ILE A 39 -0.91 -1.01 10.23
C ILE A 39 -1.40 -0.89 8.79
N TRP A 40 -0.47 -0.87 7.85
CA TRP A 40 -0.77 -0.89 6.43
C TRP A 40 -0.41 -2.24 5.85
N LYS A 41 -1.30 -2.79 5.02
CA LYS A 41 -1.06 -4.01 4.26
C LYS A 41 -1.15 -3.74 2.78
N TYR A 42 -0.26 -4.37 2.03
CA TYR A 42 -0.14 -4.17 0.59
C TYR A 42 -0.23 -5.52 -0.14
N ALA A 43 -0.96 -5.54 -1.25
CA ALA A 43 -0.99 -6.68 -2.16
C ALA A 43 -0.49 -6.25 -3.53
N TRP A 44 0.32 -7.09 -4.14
CA TRP A 44 0.95 -6.86 -5.44
C TRP A 44 0.56 -7.99 -6.41
N ASP A 45 0.56 -7.71 -7.71
CA ASP A 45 0.51 -8.74 -8.73
C ASP A 45 1.91 -9.30 -9.03
N ASN A 46 1.97 -10.37 -9.84
CA ASN A 46 3.24 -10.99 -10.27
C ASN A 46 4.11 -10.10 -11.17
N ALA A 47 3.60 -8.95 -11.61
CA ALA A 47 4.32 -7.96 -12.41
C ALA A 47 4.83 -6.78 -11.55
N ASN A 48 4.73 -6.90 -10.21
CA ASN A 48 5.08 -5.86 -9.24
C ASN A 48 4.24 -4.59 -9.35
N HIS A 49 2.98 -4.71 -9.78
CA HIS A 49 1.99 -3.64 -9.67
C HIS A 49 1.22 -3.76 -8.36
N LEU A 50 1.08 -2.64 -7.65
CA LEU A 50 0.29 -2.58 -6.43
C LEU A 50 -1.19 -2.76 -6.76
N LEU A 51 -1.83 -3.77 -6.20
CA LEU A 51 -3.26 -4.04 -6.32
C LEU A 51 -4.06 -3.36 -5.21
N THR A 52 -3.60 -3.48 -3.96
CA THR A 52 -4.28 -2.87 -2.83
C THR A 52 -3.30 -2.31 -1.80
N ALA A 53 -3.67 -1.20 -1.17
CA ALA A 53 -3.07 -0.69 0.04
C ALA A 53 -4.19 -0.43 1.05
N THR A 54 -4.14 -1.09 2.21
CA THR A 54 -5.20 -0.96 3.22
C THR A 54 -4.60 -0.56 4.56
N GLU A 55 -5.06 0.56 5.11
CA GLU A 55 -4.76 1.01 6.47
C GLU A 55 -5.78 0.44 7.44
N TYR A 56 -5.29 -0.19 8.50
CA TYR A 56 -6.09 -0.66 9.62
C TYR A 56 -5.68 0.06 10.90
N ASN A 57 -6.68 0.34 11.73
CA ASN A 57 -6.47 0.70 13.11
C ASN A 57 -6.15 -0.57 13.91
N THR A 58 -4.98 -0.63 14.56
CA THR A 58 -4.54 -1.85 15.28
C THR A 58 -5.36 -2.12 16.55
N SER A 59 -6.02 -1.10 17.10
CA SER A 59 -6.83 -1.24 18.31
C SER A 59 -8.23 -1.78 18.02
N THR A 60 -8.82 -1.42 16.88
CA THR A 60 -10.19 -1.83 16.50
C THR A 60 -10.22 -2.89 15.41
N GLY A 61 -9.14 -3.05 14.65
CA GLY A 61 -9.07 -3.87 13.45
C GLY A 61 -9.86 -3.31 12.26
N ALA A 62 -10.43 -2.10 12.39
CA ALA A 62 -11.21 -1.47 11.34
C ALA A 62 -10.31 -0.90 10.25
N ILE A 63 -10.81 -0.91 9.01
CA ILE A 63 -10.18 -0.20 7.88
C ILE A 63 -10.44 1.29 8.06
N GLU A 64 -9.40 2.10 8.04
CA GLU A 64 -9.48 3.57 8.04
C GLU A 64 -9.40 4.11 6.61
N GLU A 65 -8.48 3.55 5.82
CA GLU A 65 -8.28 3.91 4.42
C GLU A 65 -7.99 2.66 3.57
N GLN A 66 -8.44 2.68 2.32
CA GLN A 66 -8.09 1.64 1.36
C GLN A 66 -7.97 2.23 -0.04
N GLU A 67 -6.88 1.88 -0.71
CA GLU A 67 -6.68 2.11 -2.14
C GLU A 67 -6.74 0.77 -2.87
N THR A 68 -7.53 0.70 -3.93
CA THR A 68 -7.56 -0.44 -4.85
C THR A 68 -7.25 0.04 -6.26
N ASN A 69 -6.24 -0.56 -6.89
CA ASN A 69 -5.76 -0.19 -8.21
C ASN A 69 -6.09 -1.29 -9.22
N PHE A 70 -6.53 -0.87 -10.40
CA PHE A 70 -6.83 -1.74 -11.51
C PHE A 70 -5.92 -1.41 -12.68
N TRP A 71 -5.30 -2.45 -13.22
CA TRP A 71 -4.32 -2.37 -14.28
C TRP A 71 -4.84 -3.05 -15.54
N ASP A 72 -4.47 -2.54 -16.71
CA ASP A 72 -4.69 -3.24 -17.97
C ASP A 72 -3.62 -4.32 -18.21
N VAL A 73 -3.83 -5.11 -19.25
CA VAL A 73 -2.90 -6.20 -19.66
C VAL A 73 -1.52 -5.70 -20.08
N PHE A 74 -1.37 -4.40 -20.31
CA PHE A 74 -0.12 -3.74 -20.69
C PHE A 74 0.55 -3.04 -19.49
N GLY A 75 0.04 -3.22 -18.28
CA GLY A 75 0.59 -2.62 -17.05
C GLY A 75 0.25 -1.14 -16.87
N ASN A 76 -0.80 -0.63 -17.52
CA ASN A 76 -1.25 0.74 -17.31
C ASN A 76 -2.35 0.78 -16.24
N LEU A 77 -2.24 1.71 -15.29
CA LEU A 77 -3.31 1.99 -14.33
C LEU A 77 -4.52 2.56 -15.07
N ILE A 78 -5.67 1.89 -14.94
CA ILE A 78 -6.94 2.27 -15.59
C ILE A 78 -7.97 2.77 -14.59
N GLU A 79 -7.90 2.35 -13.33
CA GLU A 79 -8.82 2.79 -12.29
C GLU A 79 -8.16 2.71 -10.91
N GLN A 80 -8.51 3.65 -10.05
CA GLN A 80 -8.10 3.69 -8.65
C GLN A 80 -9.30 4.05 -7.79
N ASP A 81 -9.60 3.18 -6.82
CA ASP A 81 -10.66 3.37 -5.83
C ASP A 81 -10.03 3.72 -4.50
N GLN A 82 -10.31 4.92 -3.99
CA GLN A 82 -9.84 5.40 -2.69
C GLN A 82 -11.01 5.47 -1.70
N LEU A 83 -11.07 4.51 -0.79
CA LEU A 83 -11.95 4.53 0.37
C LEU A 83 -11.33 5.34 1.50
N ASN A 84 -12.08 6.30 2.03
CA ASN A 84 -11.84 6.90 3.33
C ASN A 84 -13.01 6.51 4.26
N ALA A 85 -12.75 5.57 5.17
CA ALA A 85 -13.77 4.98 6.02
C ALA A 85 -14.31 5.97 7.05
N SER A 86 -13.47 6.88 7.56
CA SER A 86 -13.90 7.91 8.51
C SER A 86 -14.94 8.87 7.89
N ARG A 87 -14.90 9.06 6.57
CA ARG A 87 -15.88 9.83 5.79
C ARG A 87 -16.95 8.96 5.11
N GLY A 88 -16.86 7.64 5.22
CA GLY A 88 -17.72 6.69 4.51
C GLY A 88 -17.79 6.93 3.00
N THR A 89 -16.71 7.45 2.40
CA THR A 89 -16.69 7.90 1.00
C THR A 89 -15.66 7.11 0.21
N THR A 90 -16.05 6.65 -0.97
CA THR A 90 -15.12 6.10 -1.97
C THR A 90 -15.01 7.06 -3.14
N THR A 91 -13.79 7.52 -3.42
CA THR A 91 -13.46 8.32 -4.61
C THR A 91 -12.93 7.37 -5.68
N VAL A 92 -13.60 7.34 -6.83
CA VAL A 92 -13.17 6.53 -7.98
C VAL A 92 -12.51 7.45 -9.00
N LEU A 93 -11.24 7.18 -9.30
CA LEU A 93 -10.47 7.85 -10.34
C LEU A 93 -10.32 6.90 -11.52
N LYS A 94 -10.92 7.24 -12.66
CA LYS A 94 -10.80 6.46 -13.89
C LYS A 94 -9.81 7.15 -14.82
N PHE A 95 -8.82 6.39 -15.29
CA PHE A 95 -7.79 6.86 -16.20
C PHE A 95 -8.12 6.34 -17.60
N ALA A 96 -8.48 7.25 -18.50
CA ALA A 96 -8.63 6.91 -19.91
C ALA A 96 -7.25 6.95 -20.58
N LYS A 97 -6.72 5.79 -20.98
CA LYS A 97 -5.71 5.77 -22.03
C LYS A 97 -6.42 5.79 -23.38
N GLN A 98 -6.45 6.94 -24.04
CA GLN A 98 -6.79 7.01 -25.45
C GLN A 98 -5.57 6.51 -26.22
N SER A 99 -5.58 5.24 -26.66
CA SER A 99 -4.67 4.78 -27.70
C SER A 99 -5.04 5.55 -28.98
N VAL A 100 -4.31 6.62 -29.27
CA VAL A 100 -4.32 7.20 -30.61
C VAL A 100 -3.41 6.31 -31.45
N GLU A 101 -4.00 5.35 -32.17
CA GLU A 101 -3.38 4.77 -33.36
C GLU A 101 -3.78 5.59 -34.59
#